data_AF-A0A7S2EUQ9-F1
#
_entry.id   AF-A0A7S2EUQ9-F1
#
_cell.length_a   1.000
_cell.length_b   1.000
_cell.length_c   1.000
_cell.angle_alpha   90.00
_cell.angle_beta   90.00
_cell.angle_gamma   90.00
#
_symmetry.space_group_name_H-M   'P 1'
#
loop_
_entity.id
_entity.type
_entity.pdbx_description
1 polymer ?
#
loop_
_entity_poly.entity_id
_entity_poly.type
_entity_poly.pdbx_seq_one_letter_code
_entity_poly.pdbx_strand_id
1 'polypeptide(L)'
;GIGGDCPTFINSEGEQTVEIGEEGGWRMSLPPGGAKAGKASSLNFYLDILTKGASRNDVTIPTERIYFVANCWREKEFNIGRRSIEPIERSYRRAQQKLEKKLDHDTGDRRLDGTDALDTIAAYGDMAQLVQDRDDKLYKLKEAEKVFPANSEELPKGPWPGATEWLAVSPKGGMAIRKKKMFGEEFQIVGTWTASPL
;
A
#
# COMPACT_ATOMS: atom_id res chain seq x y z
N GLY A 1 -4.48 20.65 -14.08
CA GLY A 1 -5.77 20.35 -14.72
C GLY A 1 -5.78 18.88 -15.04
N ILE A 2 -6.89 18.20 -14.76
CA ILE A 2 -7.10 16.82 -15.20
C ILE A 2 -7.40 16.91 -16.70
N GLY A 3 -6.41 16.65 -17.54
CA GLY A 3 -6.52 16.83 -18.99
C GLY A 3 -7.13 15.61 -19.67
N GLY A 4 -8.04 15.86 -20.61
CA GLY A 4 -8.13 15.12 -21.87
C GLY A 4 -9.36 14.25 -22.07
N ASP A 5 -9.40 13.09 -21.39
CA ASP A 5 -10.34 12.03 -21.75
C ASP A 5 -11.30 11.73 -20.61
N CYS A 6 -12.59 11.98 -20.83
CA CYS A 6 -13.62 11.58 -19.88
C CYS A 6 -13.70 10.04 -19.82
N PRO A 7 -13.65 9.43 -18.62
CA PRO A 7 -13.73 7.98 -18.50
C PRO A 7 -15.06 7.47 -19.06
N THR A 8 -14.96 6.39 -19.82
CA THR A 8 -16.08 5.80 -20.55
C THR A 8 -16.40 4.41 -19.99
N PHE A 9 -17.68 4.15 -19.75
CA PHE A 9 -18.23 2.93 -19.19
C PHE A 9 -19.14 2.27 -20.22
N ILE A 10 -19.04 0.95 -20.39
CA ILE A 10 -19.95 0.21 -21.27
C ILE A 10 -20.81 -0.69 -20.37
N ASN A 11 -22.14 -0.52 -20.46
CA ASN A 11 -23.12 -1.29 -19.69
C ASN A 11 -24.29 -1.76 -20.59
N SER A 12 -25.34 -2.33 -19.98
CA SER A 12 -26.54 -2.78 -20.69
C SER A 12 -27.34 -1.66 -21.36
N GLU A 13 -27.08 -0.40 -20.99
CA GLU A 13 -27.68 0.80 -21.57
C GLU A 13 -26.79 1.44 -22.66
N GLY A 14 -25.62 0.86 -22.94
CA GLY A 14 -24.67 1.31 -23.94
C GLY A 14 -23.42 1.96 -23.36
N GLU A 15 -22.80 2.83 -24.14
CA GLU A 15 -21.62 3.59 -23.75
C GLU A 15 -22.04 4.85 -22.95
N GLN A 16 -21.52 4.98 -21.74
CA GLN A 16 -21.77 6.08 -20.82
C GLN A 16 -20.45 6.80 -20.52
N THR A 17 -20.39 8.09 -20.83
CA THR A 17 -19.24 8.93 -20.51
C THR A 17 -19.49 9.67 -19.21
N VAL A 18 -18.51 9.64 -18.30
CA VAL A 18 -18.59 10.34 -17.01
C VAL A 18 -17.75 11.62 -17.09
N GLU A 19 -18.40 12.76 -16.98
CA GLU A 19 -17.69 14.04 -16.88
C GLU A 19 -17.23 14.25 -15.44
N ILE A 20 -15.92 14.43 -15.30
CA ILE A 20 -15.29 14.81 -14.03
C ILE A 20 -15.10 16.32 -14.05
N GLY A 21 -15.55 17.00 -13.00
CA GLY A 21 -15.40 18.45 -12.89
C GLY A 21 -13.93 18.89 -13.00
N GLU A 22 -13.71 20.00 -13.70
CA GLU A 22 -12.37 20.59 -13.89
C GLU A 22 -11.75 21.03 -12.55
N GLU A 23 -12.59 21.35 -11.58
CA GLU A 23 -12.21 21.74 -10.22
C GLU A 23 -12.23 20.55 -9.28
N GLY A 24 -11.06 19.93 -9.10
CA GLY A 24 -10.79 19.01 -8.00
C GLY A 24 -10.11 19.75 -6.84
N GLY A 25 -10.38 19.33 -5.61
CA GLY A 25 -9.65 19.80 -4.44
C GLY A 25 -8.87 18.67 -3.80
N TRP A 26 -7.66 18.97 -3.35
CA TRP A 26 -6.86 18.06 -2.55
C TRP A 26 -6.29 18.76 -1.33
N ARG A 27 -6.03 17.97 -0.29
CA ARG A 27 -5.41 18.42 0.95
C ARG A 27 -4.59 17.28 1.51
N MET A 28 -3.36 17.59 1.88
CA MET A 28 -2.57 16.71 2.73
C MET A 28 -2.84 16.99 4.21
N SER A 29 -3.11 15.93 4.96
CA SER A 29 -3.30 15.96 6.40
C SER A 29 -2.09 15.33 7.08
N LEU A 30 -1.40 16.11 7.91
CA LEU A 30 -0.27 15.62 8.69
C LEU A 30 -0.75 14.64 9.77
N PRO A 31 0.08 13.67 10.17
CA PRO A 31 -0.27 12.77 11.26
C PRO A 31 -0.43 13.54 12.60
N PRO A 32 -1.14 12.97 13.58
CA PRO A 32 -1.30 13.61 14.90
C PRO A 32 0.05 13.98 15.52
N GLY A 33 0.21 15.26 15.88
CA GLY A 33 1.46 15.82 16.37
C GLY A 33 2.39 16.38 15.28
N GLY A 34 1.87 16.63 14.07
CA GLY A 34 2.59 17.32 12.99
C GLY A 34 3.42 16.39 12.11
N ALA A 35 4.24 16.97 11.24
CA ALA A 35 5.16 16.23 10.38
C ALA A 35 6.16 15.46 11.25
N LYS A 36 6.00 14.13 11.29
CA LYS A 36 6.88 13.22 12.02
C LYS A 36 7.78 12.50 11.04
N ALA A 37 9.08 12.53 11.32
CA ALA A 37 10.10 11.88 10.52
C ALA A 37 9.74 10.40 10.23
N GLY A 38 9.73 10.03 8.95
CA GLY A 38 9.44 8.66 8.50
C GLY A 38 7.96 8.25 8.51
N LYS A 39 7.04 9.08 8.99
CA LYS A 39 5.61 8.75 9.05
C LYS A 39 4.86 9.23 7.82
N ALA A 40 3.85 8.45 7.43
CA ALA A 40 2.92 8.83 6.38
C ALA A 40 2.07 10.02 6.83
N SER A 41 1.84 10.95 5.90
CA SER A 41 0.70 11.86 5.91
C SER A 41 -0.46 11.22 5.14
N SER A 42 -1.65 11.79 5.27
CA SER A 42 -2.81 11.37 4.46
C SER A 42 -3.02 12.36 3.33
N LEU A 43 -2.88 11.91 2.10
CA LEU A 43 -3.34 12.61 0.92
C LEU A 43 -4.85 12.41 0.83
N ASN A 44 -5.61 13.49 0.89
CA ASN A 44 -7.06 13.49 0.68
C ASN A 44 -7.34 14.28 -0.59
N PHE A 45 -8.17 13.77 -1.49
CA PHE A 45 -8.70 14.56 -2.58
C PHE A 45 -10.12 14.13 -2.90
N TYR A 46 -10.80 14.96 -3.67
CA TYR A 46 -12.13 14.64 -4.15
C TYR A 46 -12.25 14.90 -5.64
N LEU A 47 -13.16 14.15 -6.26
CA LEU A 47 -13.59 14.35 -7.62
C LEU A 47 -15.11 14.58 -7.61
N ASP A 48 -15.55 15.60 -8.34
CA ASP A 48 -16.96 15.86 -8.56
C ASP A 48 -17.40 15.19 -9.86
N ILE A 49 -18.39 14.32 -9.76
CA ILE A 49 -19.00 13.64 -10.90
C ILE A 49 -20.18 14.49 -11.38
N LEU A 50 -20.07 15.07 -12.58
CA LEU A 50 -21.03 16.06 -13.09
C LEU A 50 -22.21 15.45 -13.84
N THR A 51 -22.05 14.25 -14.42
CA THR A 51 -23.12 13.57 -15.19
C THR A 51 -23.93 12.60 -14.33
N LYS A 52 -25.04 12.08 -14.88
CA LYS A 52 -25.71 10.88 -14.34
C LYS A 52 -24.65 9.80 -14.22
N GLY A 53 -24.26 9.45 -12.99
CA GLY A 53 -23.12 8.59 -12.75
C GLY A 53 -23.29 7.22 -13.42
N ALA A 54 -22.19 6.54 -13.68
CA ALA A 54 -22.20 5.31 -14.45
C ALA A 54 -22.43 4.07 -13.57
N SER A 55 -23.13 3.07 -14.11
CA SER A 55 -23.24 1.75 -13.48
C SER A 55 -22.71 0.68 -14.44
N ARG A 56 -21.83 -0.20 -13.97
CA ARG A 56 -21.33 -1.35 -14.73
C ARG A 56 -21.27 -2.55 -13.79
N ASN A 57 -22.08 -3.58 -14.06
CA ASN A 57 -22.13 -4.89 -13.40
C ASN A 57 -22.17 -4.84 -11.86
N ASP A 58 -21.04 -4.57 -11.22
CA ASP A 58 -20.76 -4.57 -9.78
C ASP A 58 -20.38 -3.20 -9.22
N VAL A 59 -20.18 -2.18 -10.07
CA VAL A 59 -19.74 -0.83 -9.68
C VAL A 59 -20.78 0.21 -10.09
N THR A 60 -21.19 1.04 -9.14
CA THR A 60 -22.02 2.23 -9.40
C THR A 60 -21.29 3.48 -8.93
N ILE A 61 -21.09 4.43 -9.84
CA ILE A 61 -20.53 5.74 -9.58
C ILE A 61 -21.73 6.67 -9.33
N PRO A 62 -21.85 7.28 -8.14
CA PRO A 62 -22.91 8.24 -7.87
C PRO A 62 -22.64 9.59 -8.57
N THR A 63 -23.70 10.33 -8.90
CA THR A 63 -23.62 11.76 -9.28
C THR A 63 -23.38 12.63 -8.04
N GLU A 64 -22.27 12.36 -7.36
CA GLU A 64 -21.90 13.04 -6.13
C GLU A 64 -20.38 13.21 -6.05
N ARG A 65 -19.92 13.96 -5.04
CA ARG A 65 -18.51 14.09 -4.71
C ARG A 65 -17.97 12.78 -4.14
N ILE A 66 -16.93 12.24 -4.78
CA ILE A 66 -16.22 11.04 -4.31
C ILE A 66 -14.94 11.47 -3.62
N TYR A 67 -14.68 10.93 -2.44
CA TYR A 67 -13.47 11.23 -1.67
C TYR A 67 -12.47 10.09 -1.78
N PHE A 68 -11.19 10.43 -1.85
CA PHE A 68 -10.08 9.49 -1.92
C PHE A 68 -9.10 9.82 -0.82
N VAL A 69 -8.62 8.79 -0.13
CA VAL A 69 -7.56 8.90 0.85
C VAL A 69 -6.45 7.91 0.54
N ALA A 70 -5.20 8.34 0.66
CA ALA A 70 -4.04 7.45 0.60
C ALA A 70 -2.95 7.94 1.55
N ASN A 71 -2.13 7.00 2.02
CA ASN A 71 -0.89 7.37 2.70
C ASN A 71 0.07 7.98 1.69
N CYS A 72 0.70 9.09 2.06
CA CYS A 72 1.71 9.74 1.26
C CYS A 72 2.91 10.17 2.12
N TRP A 73 4.06 10.29 1.47
CA TRP A 73 5.29 10.74 2.10
C TRP A 73 5.90 11.80 1.21
N ARG A 74 6.18 12.97 1.80
CA ARG A 74 7.11 13.91 1.18
C ARG A 74 8.50 13.29 1.11
N GLU A 75 9.32 13.79 0.21
CA GLU A 75 10.65 13.26 -0.07
C GLU A 75 11.51 13.05 1.20
N LYS A 76 11.52 14.03 2.11
CA LYS A 76 12.29 13.94 3.37
C LYS A 76 11.80 12.80 4.26
N GLU A 77 10.49 12.72 4.49
CA GLU A 77 9.85 11.68 5.29
C GLU A 77 10.03 10.30 4.64
N PHE A 78 9.91 10.23 3.31
CA PHE A 78 10.14 9.01 2.55
C PHE A 78 11.56 8.48 2.75
N ASN A 79 12.56 9.35 2.62
CA ASN A 79 13.96 8.98 2.80
C ASN A 79 14.27 8.49 4.22
N ILE A 80 13.64 9.11 5.23
CA ILE A 80 13.80 8.68 6.62
C ILE A 80 13.12 7.32 6.86
N GLY A 81 11.88 7.16 6.38
CA GLY A 81 11.14 5.90 6.50
C GLY A 81 11.90 4.74 5.84
N ARG A 82 12.44 4.98 4.63
CA ARG A 82 13.26 4.00 3.92
C ARG A 82 14.48 3.56 4.73
N ARG A 83 15.25 4.51 5.28
CA ARG A 83 16.41 4.20 6.13
C ARG A 83 16.05 3.39 7.38
N SER A 84 14.84 3.55 7.91
CA SER A 84 14.37 2.80 9.08
C SER A 84 13.96 1.36 8.78
N ILE A 85 13.35 1.09 7.62
CA ILE A 85 12.86 -0.25 7.29
C ILE A 85 13.95 -1.13 6.67
N GLU A 86 14.89 -0.53 5.94
CA GLU A 86 15.97 -1.23 5.24
C GLU A 86 16.76 -2.24 6.11
N PRO A 87 17.19 -1.93 7.35
CA PRO A 87 17.87 -2.93 8.18
C PRO A 87 16.96 -4.09 8.62
N ILE A 88 15.67 -3.83 8.82
CA ILE A 88 14.68 -4.86 9.21
C ILE A 88 14.46 -5.81 8.04
N GLU A 89 14.27 -5.25 6.85
CA GLU A 89 14.12 -6.01 5.61
C GLU A 89 15.36 -6.83 5.30
N ARG A 90 16.56 -6.22 5.40
CA ARG A 90 17.84 -6.94 5.25
C ARG A 90 17.97 -8.09 6.26
N SER A 91 17.55 -7.89 7.50
CA SER A 91 17.57 -8.95 8.52
C SER A 91 16.64 -10.10 8.16
N TYR A 92 15.43 -9.80 7.68
CA TYR A 92 14.47 -10.83 7.25
C TYR A 92 14.99 -11.59 6.03
N ARG A 93 15.45 -10.89 4.98
CA ARG A 93 16.02 -11.52 3.77
C ARG A 93 17.18 -12.46 4.10
N ARG A 94 18.07 -12.08 5.03
CA ARG A 94 19.17 -12.95 5.48
C ARG A 94 18.69 -14.19 6.21
N ALA A 95 17.70 -14.08 7.09
CA ALA A 95 17.13 -15.23 7.80
C ALA A 95 16.45 -16.20 6.82
N GLN A 96 15.69 -15.66 5.86
CA GLN A 96 15.08 -16.42 4.77
C GLN A 96 16.13 -17.16 3.93
N GLN A 97 17.17 -16.46 3.45
CA GLN A 97 18.26 -17.08 2.66
C GLN A 97 19.00 -18.17 3.44
N LYS A 98 19.21 -17.98 4.76
CA LYS A 98 19.86 -18.98 5.60
C LYS A 98 19.01 -20.25 5.73
N LEU A 99 17.70 -20.10 5.87
CA LEU A 99 16.75 -21.21 5.89
C LEU A 99 16.73 -21.94 4.54
N GLU A 100 16.60 -21.21 3.43
CA GLU A 100 16.59 -21.75 2.06
C GLU A 100 17.87 -22.53 1.77
N LYS A 101 19.04 -21.96 2.08
CA LYS A 101 20.32 -22.63 1.89
C LYS A 101 20.44 -23.94 2.68
N LYS A 102 19.77 -24.04 3.84
CA LYS A 102 19.79 -25.26 4.66
C LYS A 102 18.85 -26.34 4.12
N LEU A 103 17.74 -25.92 3.49
CA LEU A 103 16.75 -26.77 2.82
C LEU A 103 17.13 -27.17 1.39
N ASP A 104 18.16 -26.54 0.82
CA ASP A 104 18.64 -26.81 -0.52
C ASP A 104 18.98 -28.29 -0.71
N HIS A 105 18.39 -28.95 -1.71
CA HIS A 105 18.51 -30.39 -1.89
C HIS A 105 19.90 -30.82 -2.39
N ASP A 106 20.67 -29.92 -3.01
CA ASP A 106 21.97 -30.24 -3.60
C ASP A 106 23.13 -29.89 -2.65
N THR A 107 22.95 -28.87 -1.80
CA THR A 107 24.01 -28.28 -0.97
C THR A 107 23.64 -28.10 0.50
N GLY A 108 22.41 -28.47 0.88
CA GLY A 108 21.85 -28.30 2.22
C GLY A 108 22.22 -29.41 3.21
N ASP A 109 21.47 -29.47 4.32
CA ASP A 109 21.78 -30.37 5.42
C ASP A 109 21.30 -31.81 5.17
N ARG A 110 22.22 -32.66 4.69
CA ARG A 110 21.97 -34.08 4.43
C ARG A 110 21.62 -34.91 5.66
N ARG A 111 21.78 -34.38 6.88
CA ARG A 111 21.28 -35.04 8.09
C ARG A 111 19.75 -35.18 8.07
N LEU A 112 19.04 -34.38 7.27
CA LEU A 112 17.61 -34.50 7.05
C LEU A 112 17.22 -35.69 6.15
N ASP A 113 18.19 -36.37 5.52
CA ASP A 113 17.95 -37.50 4.60
C ASP A 113 17.57 -38.79 5.35
N GLY A 114 17.63 -38.82 6.69
CA GLY A 114 17.16 -39.95 7.50
C GLY A 114 18.13 -41.13 7.63
N THR A 115 19.41 -40.94 7.29
CA THR A 115 20.44 -42.00 7.33
C THR A 115 20.85 -42.38 8.76
N ASP A 116 20.74 -41.47 9.72
CA ASP A 116 20.94 -41.71 11.16
C ASP A 116 19.85 -40.97 11.96
N ALA A 117 19.12 -41.70 12.79
CA ALA A 117 17.97 -41.18 13.55
C ALA A 117 18.35 -40.08 14.55
N LEU A 118 19.51 -40.16 15.20
CA LEU A 118 19.94 -39.15 16.18
C LEU A 118 20.37 -37.85 15.48
N ASP A 119 21.11 -37.97 14.38
CA ASP A 119 21.52 -36.83 13.56
C ASP A 119 20.32 -36.15 12.89
N THR A 120 19.33 -36.94 12.47
CA THR A 120 18.09 -36.44 11.88
C THR A 120 17.28 -35.62 12.90
N ILE A 121 17.16 -36.11 14.14
CA ILE A 121 16.47 -35.37 15.22
C ILE A 121 17.19 -34.05 15.52
N ALA A 122 18.53 -34.07 15.61
CA ALA A 122 19.31 -32.85 15.81
C ALA A 122 19.11 -31.86 14.65
N ALA A 123 19.10 -32.35 13.41
CA ALA A 123 18.85 -31.53 12.23
C ALA A 123 17.45 -30.91 12.22
N TYR A 124 16.41 -31.63 12.66
CA TYR A 124 15.07 -31.06 12.85
C TYR A 124 15.06 -29.94 13.90
N GLY A 125 15.82 -30.07 14.99
CA GLY A 125 16.00 -29.01 15.99
C GLY A 125 16.64 -27.75 15.41
N ASP A 126 17.73 -27.90 14.67
CA ASP A 126 18.40 -26.80 13.97
C ASP A 126 17.45 -26.11 12.97
N MET A 127 16.65 -26.91 12.24
CA MET A 127 15.65 -26.40 11.30
C MET A 127 14.54 -25.62 11.99
N ALA A 128 14.02 -26.13 13.11
CA ALA A 128 13.02 -25.43 13.90
C ALA A 128 13.53 -24.05 14.37
N GLN A 129 14.80 -23.97 14.77
CA GLN A 129 15.42 -22.69 15.16
C GLN A 129 15.54 -21.71 14.00
N LEU A 130 15.87 -22.17 12.79
CA LEU A 130 15.92 -21.33 11.59
C LEU A 130 14.53 -20.82 11.18
N VAL A 131 13.52 -21.67 11.26
CA VAL A 131 12.12 -21.32 11.02
C VAL A 131 11.67 -20.24 12.01
N GLN A 132 11.96 -20.44 13.30
CA GLN A 132 11.63 -19.48 14.35
C GLN A 132 12.31 -18.12 14.12
N ASP A 133 13.62 -18.09 13.82
CA ASP A 133 14.33 -16.83 13.54
C ASP A 133 13.72 -16.09 12.34
N ARG A 134 13.42 -16.79 11.23
CA ARG A 134 12.73 -16.21 10.07
C ARG A 134 11.40 -15.59 10.49
N ASP A 135 10.58 -16.32 11.24
CA ASP A 135 9.23 -15.88 11.62
C ASP A 135 9.27 -14.65 12.55
N ASP A 136 10.22 -14.62 13.50
CA ASP A 136 10.46 -13.46 14.35
C ASP A 136 10.88 -12.21 13.54
N LYS A 137 11.71 -12.39 12.50
CA LYS A 137 12.07 -11.28 11.59
C LYS A 137 10.89 -10.85 10.72
N LEU A 138 10.10 -11.79 10.22
CA LEU A 138 8.91 -11.51 9.42
C LEU A 138 7.89 -10.72 10.23
N TYR A 139 7.68 -11.09 11.49
CA TYR A 139 6.81 -10.34 12.40
C TYR A 139 7.27 -8.89 12.56
N LYS A 140 8.58 -8.67 12.80
CA LYS A 140 9.16 -7.33 12.89
C LYS A 140 9.01 -6.53 11.59
N LEU A 141 9.15 -7.20 10.44
CA LEU A 141 8.94 -6.57 9.14
C LEU A 141 7.47 -6.14 8.97
N LYS A 142 6.51 -7.02 9.26
CA LYS A 142 5.07 -6.70 9.19
C LYS A 142 4.66 -5.56 10.12
N GLU A 143 5.23 -5.48 11.32
CA GLU A 143 5.00 -4.35 12.23
C GLU A 143 5.57 -3.03 11.67
N ALA A 144 6.76 -3.08 11.05
CA ALA A 144 7.36 -1.91 10.40
C ALA A 144 6.55 -1.46 9.16
N GLU A 145 6.01 -2.41 8.39
CA GLU A 145 5.17 -2.16 7.21
C GLU A 145 3.88 -1.39 7.51
N LYS A 146 3.37 -1.47 8.75
CA LYS A 146 2.24 -0.63 9.20
C LYS A 146 2.57 0.87 9.17
N VAL A 147 3.85 1.23 9.26
CA VAL A 147 4.32 2.62 9.28
C VAL A 147 4.88 3.03 7.92
N PHE A 148 5.66 2.17 7.28
CA PHE A 148 6.33 2.44 6.02
C PHE A 148 6.48 1.15 5.20
N PRO A 149 6.13 1.11 3.90
CA PRO A 149 6.16 -0.12 3.12
C PRO A 149 7.61 -0.60 2.83
N ALA A 150 7.84 -1.91 2.84
CA ALA A 150 9.15 -2.49 2.53
C ALA A 150 9.57 -2.24 1.06
N ASN A 151 8.64 -2.47 0.12
CA ASN A 151 8.85 -2.20 -1.32
C ASN A 151 8.70 -0.71 -1.68
N SER A 152 9.29 0.17 -0.88
CA SER A 152 9.15 1.62 -1.03
C SER A 152 9.67 2.17 -2.37
N GLU A 153 10.55 1.42 -3.04
CA GLU A 153 11.09 1.78 -4.35
C GLU A 153 10.03 1.72 -5.45
N GLU A 154 9.02 0.85 -5.30
CA GLU A 154 7.91 0.67 -6.23
C GLU A 154 6.78 1.69 -6.04
N LEU A 155 6.88 2.57 -5.03
CA LEU A 155 5.84 3.57 -4.80
C LEU A 155 5.81 4.59 -5.95
N PRO A 156 4.62 4.93 -6.48
CA PRO A 156 4.43 6.04 -7.39
C PRO A 156 4.98 7.34 -6.77
N LYS A 157 5.90 8.00 -7.47
CA LYS A 157 6.58 9.23 -7.05
C LYS A 157 6.43 10.30 -8.12
N GLY A 158 6.06 11.51 -7.72
CA GLY A 158 6.00 12.63 -8.66
C GLY A 158 5.53 13.92 -8.04
N PRO A 159 5.46 15.00 -8.85
CA PRO A 159 4.87 16.25 -8.44
C PRO A 159 3.35 16.09 -8.33
N TRP A 160 2.79 16.51 -7.20
CA TRP A 160 1.33 16.55 -7.03
C TRP A 160 0.80 17.94 -7.35
N PRO A 161 -0.42 18.07 -7.91
CA PRO A 161 -0.96 19.38 -8.32
C PRO A 161 -0.85 20.40 -7.17
N GLY A 162 -0.17 21.54 -7.36
CA GLY A 162 -0.06 22.55 -6.29
C GLY A 162 0.92 22.23 -5.15
N ALA A 163 1.67 21.13 -5.22
CA ALA A 163 2.85 20.89 -4.38
C ALA A 163 4.13 21.20 -5.16
N THR A 164 5.09 21.88 -4.54
CA THR A 164 6.44 22.08 -5.10
C THR A 164 7.37 20.91 -4.81
N GLU A 165 6.97 20.01 -3.91
CA GLU A 165 7.76 18.87 -3.44
C GLU A 165 7.27 17.57 -4.07
N TRP A 166 8.19 16.61 -4.23
CA TRP A 166 7.87 15.26 -4.66
C TRP A 166 7.17 14.48 -3.54
N LEU A 167 6.08 13.80 -3.89
CA LEU A 167 5.39 12.90 -2.97
C LEU A 167 5.47 11.47 -3.50
N ALA A 168 5.76 10.54 -2.59
CA ALA A 168 5.50 9.11 -2.78
C ALA A 168 4.11 8.79 -2.23
N VAL A 169 3.31 8.00 -2.95
CA VAL A 169 1.95 7.63 -2.52
C VAL A 169 1.82 6.12 -2.41
N SER A 170 1.09 5.66 -1.40
CA SER A 170 0.76 4.25 -1.22
C SER A 170 -0.05 3.75 -2.44
N PRO A 171 0.33 2.60 -3.04
CA PRO A 171 -0.39 2.04 -4.19
C PRO A 171 -1.82 1.64 -3.84
N LYS A 172 -2.14 1.48 -2.55
CA LYS A 172 -3.50 1.23 -2.07
C LYS A 172 -3.97 2.43 -1.27
N GLY A 173 -4.91 3.17 -1.83
CA GLY A 173 -5.73 4.15 -1.10
C GLY A 173 -7.16 3.67 -0.94
N GLY A 174 -7.90 4.27 0.00
CA GLY A 174 -9.33 4.04 0.19
C GLY A 174 -10.15 5.05 -0.62
N MET A 175 -11.22 4.57 -1.27
CA MET A 175 -12.27 5.41 -1.82
C MET A 175 -13.40 5.48 -0.80
N ALA A 176 -13.87 6.68 -0.49
CA ALA A 176 -14.91 6.91 0.50
C ALA A 176 -16.06 7.75 -0.06
N ILE A 177 -17.28 7.39 0.34
CA ILE A 177 -18.49 8.17 0.07
C ILE A 177 -18.94 8.81 1.37
N ARG A 178 -19.33 10.09 1.30
CA ARG A 178 -19.90 10.80 2.44
C ARG A 178 -21.37 10.38 2.62
N LYS A 179 -21.69 9.81 3.78
CA LYS A 179 -23.06 9.49 4.17
C LYS A 179 -23.54 10.53 5.19
N LYS A 180 -24.62 11.25 4.86
CA LYS A 180 -25.31 12.11 5.83
C LYS A 180 -26.08 11.24 6.82
N LYS A 181 -25.73 11.34 8.11
CA LYS A 181 -26.54 10.82 9.22
C LYS A 181 -27.31 11.96 9.88
N MET A 182 -28.35 11.60 10.65
CA MET A 182 -29.13 12.56 11.45
C MET A 182 -28.25 13.36 12.44
N PHE A 183 -27.12 12.79 12.85
CA PHE A 183 -26.10 13.45 13.68
C PHE A 183 -24.71 13.19 13.12
N GLY A 184 -24.15 14.17 12.41
CA GLY A 184 -22.78 14.15 11.92
C GLY A 184 -22.60 13.59 10.50
N GLU A 185 -21.36 13.70 10.02
CA GLU A 185 -20.92 13.14 8.75
C GLU A 185 -20.17 11.84 9.00
N GLU A 186 -20.49 10.79 8.25
CA GLU A 186 -19.77 9.51 8.27
C GLU A 186 -19.22 9.23 6.87
N PHE A 187 -17.97 8.77 6.79
CA PHE A 187 -17.34 8.35 5.54
C PHE A 187 -17.33 6.83 5.49
N GLN A 188 -17.99 6.25 4.47
CA GLN A 188 -17.96 4.81 4.24
C GLN A 188 -16.91 4.51 3.18
N ILE A 189 -15.91 3.67 3.52
CA ILE A 189 -14.93 3.18 2.54
C ILE A 189 -15.66 2.17 1.65
N VAL A 190 -15.68 2.43 0.35
CA VAL A 190 -16.43 1.66 -0.66
C VAL A 190 -15.52 0.95 -1.66
N GLY A 191 -14.21 1.17 -1.59
CA GLY A 191 -13.27 0.49 -2.49
C GLY A 191 -11.82 0.92 -2.28
N THR A 192 -10.94 0.36 -3.12
CA THR A 192 -9.53 0.74 -3.20
C THR A 192 -9.23 1.41 -4.54
N TRP A 193 -8.26 2.31 -4.56
CA TRP A 193 -7.81 2.98 -5.79
C TRP A 193 -6.28 3.01 -5.87
N THR A 194 -5.77 3.19 -7.09
CA THR A 194 -4.34 3.29 -7.43
C THR A 194 -4.07 4.62 -8.14
N ALA A 195 -2.99 5.30 -7.75
CA ALA A 195 -2.53 6.54 -8.37
C ALA A 195 -1.30 6.29 -9.23
N SER A 196 -1.20 6.98 -10.36
CA SER A 196 0.06 7.17 -11.08
C SER A 196 0.27 8.67 -11.29
N PRO A 197 1.41 9.24 -10.86
CA PRO A 197 1.74 10.62 -11.17
C PRO A 197 1.95 10.78 -12.68
N LEU A 198 1.62 11.97 -13.20
CA LEU A 198 1.87 12.39 -14.57
C LEU A 198 3.34 12.77 -14.77
#